data_AF-A0A6I9PQU9-F1
#
_entry.id   AF-A0A6I9PQU9-F1
#
_cell.length_a   1.000
_cell.length_b   1.000
_cell.length_c   1.000
_cell.angle_alpha   90.00
_cell.angle_beta   90.00
_cell.angle_gamma   90.00
#
_symmetry.space_group_name_H-M   'P 1'
#
loop_
_entity.id
_entity.type
_entity.pdbx_description
1 polymer ?
#
loop_
_entity_poly.entity_id
_entity_poly.type
_entity_poly.pdbx_seq_one_letter_code
_entity_poly.pdbx_strand_id
1 'polypeptide(L)' 'MSPPRLTGALRSFSTVSKKEDFNEQLYDLKTKRLKRRELFAREGVTWQKIVHLCSENQDNAKQQAELKSLLQAAKEI' A
#
# COMPACT_ATOMS: atom_id res chain seq x y z
N MET A 1 8.95 -24.98 -18.67
CA MET A 1 10.13 -25.17 -17.79
C MET A 1 11.07 -23.99 -17.96
N SER A 2 11.52 -23.37 -16.87
CA SER A 2 12.52 -22.29 -16.95
C SER A 2 13.89 -22.89 -17.33
N PRO A 3 14.75 -22.13 -18.04
CA PRO A 3 16.05 -22.63 -18.48
C PRO A 3 17.02 -22.82 -17.30
N PRO A 4 18.00 -23.74 -17.41
CA PRO A 4 18.95 -24.01 -16.34
C PRO A 4 19.80 -22.78 -16.03
N ARG A 5 19.87 -22.41 -14.74
CA ARG A 5 20.65 -21.28 -14.25
C ARG A 5 21.69 -21.76 -13.25
N LEU A 6 22.94 -21.35 -13.40
CA LEU A 6 24.02 -21.61 -12.45
C LEU A 6 23.63 -21.18 -11.02
N THR A 7 22.98 -20.01 -10.89
CA THR A 7 22.48 -19.50 -9.62
C THR A 7 21.33 -20.33 -9.03
N GLY A 8 20.57 -21.05 -9.88
CA GLY A 8 19.57 -22.02 -9.44
C GLY A 8 20.24 -23.24 -8.81
N ALA A 9 21.22 -23.83 -9.50
CA ALA A 9 21.94 -25.01 -9.02
C ALA A 9 22.68 -24.74 -7.69
N LEU A 10 23.38 -23.61 -7.58
CA LEU A 10 24.07 -23.23 -6.33
C LEU A 10 23.10 -23.01 -5.17
N ARG A 11 21.93 -22.41 -5.42
CA ARG A 11 20.89 -22.26 -4.39
C ARG A 11 20.37 -23.62 -3.96
N SER A 12 19.90 -24.44 -4.91
CA SER A 12 19.35 -25.77 -4.61
C SER A 12 20.33 -26.66 -3.85
N PHE A 13 21.63 -26.56 -4.14
CA PHE A 13 22.67 -27.30 -3.41
C PHE A 13 22.83 -26.83 -1.95
N SER A 14 22.75 -25.52 -1.68
CA SER A 14 22.85 -24.95 -0.33
C SER A 14 21.54 -25.00 0.46
N THR A 15 20.39 -25.10 -0.22
CA THR A 15 19.05 -24.99 0.40
C THR A 15 18.33 -26.33 0.51
N VAL A 16 19.01 -27.47 0.37
CA VAL A 16 18.40 -28.82 0.43
C VAL A 16 17.56 -29.06 1.70
N SER A 17 17.89 -28.42 2.84
CA SER A 17 17.09 -28.48 4.08
C SER A 17 16.11 -27.32 4.27
N LYS A 18 16.13 -26.29 3.44
CA LYS A 18 15.12 -25.22 3.49
C LYS A 18 13.92 -25.73 2.73
N LYS A 19 12.88 -26.13 3.45
CA LYS A 19 11.56 -26.36 2.85
C LYS A 19 11.27 -25.16 1.96
N GLU A 20 11.04 -25.40 0.68
CA GLU A 20 10.64 -24.36 -0.25
C GLU A 20 9.24 -23.89 0.15
N ASP A 21 9.17 -22.95 1.09
CA ASP A 21 7.93 -22.32 1.52
C ASP A 21 7.48 -21.31 0.45
N PHE A 22 7.20 -21.78 -0.77
CA PHE A 22 6.62 -20.94 -1.82
C PHE A 22 5.25 -20.36 -1.43
N ASN A 23 4.62 -20.90 -0.38
CA ASN A 23 3.40 -20.35 0.21
C ASN A 23 3.62 -19.01 0.96
N GLU A 24 4.85 -18.62 1.29
CA GLU A 24 5.15 -17.34 1.95
C GLU A 24 4.84 -16.13 1.06
N GLN A 25 4.91 -16.27 -0.28
CA GLN A 25 4.68 -15.15 -1.20
C GLN A 25 3.25 -14.57 -1.11
N LEU A 26 2.24 -15.40 -0.88
CA LEU A 26 0.86 -14.93 -0.71
C LEU A 26 0.67 -14.24 0.65
N TYR A 27 1.32 -14.74 1.70
CA TYR A 27 1.28 -14.16 3.04
C TYR A 27 2.06 -12.84 3.14
N ASP A 28 3.12 -12.66 2.34
CA ASP A 28 3.88 -11.40 2.29
C ASP A 28 3.03 -10.24 1.74
N LEU A 29 2.24 -10.45 0.68
CA LEU A 29 1.48 -9.36 0.06
C LEU A 29 0.45 -8.71 0.99
N LYS A 30 -0.27 -9.50 1.79
CA LYS A 30 -1.24 -8.97 2.77
C LYS A 30 -0.52 -8.08 3.79
N THR A 31 0.60 -8.57 4.31
CA THR A 31 1.42 -7.87 5.30
C THR A 31 2.04 -6.59 4.72
N LYS A 32 2.54 -6.64 3.48
CA LYS A 32 3.07 -5.49 2.75
C LYS A 32 1.99 -4.44 2.50
N ARG A 33 0.78 -4.84 2.10
CA ARG A 33 -0.36 -3.92 1.92
C ARG A 33 -0.73 -3.23 3.22
N LEU A 34 -0.77 -3.97 4.33
CA LEU A 34 -1.07 -3.41 5.65
C LEU A 34 -0.02 -2.37 6.08
N LYS A 35 1.27 -2.73 6.02
CA LYS A 35 2.38 -1.82 6.33
C LYS A 35 2.35 -0.56 5.47
N ARG A 36 2.01 -0.69 4.18
CA ARG A 36 1.85 0.44 3.27
C ARG A 36 0.73 1.37 3.73
N ARG A 37 -0.45 0.86 4.09
CA ARG A 37 -1.57 1.68 4.59
C ARG A 37 -1.18 2.45 5.85
N GLU A 38 -0.49 1.80 6.79
CA GLU A 38 -0.04 2.42 8.03
C GLU A 38 0.98 3.55 7.79
N LEU A 39 1.91 3.35 6.85
CA LEU A 39 2.91 4.36 6.49
C LEU A 39 2.25 5.58 5.83
N PHE A 40 1.35 5.38 4.87
CA PHE A 40 0.62 6.48 4.23
C PHE A 40 -0.25 7.26 5.20
N ALA A 41 -0.84 6.59 6.20
CA ALA A 41 -1.62 7.26 7.24
C ALA A 41 -0.78 8.20 8.12
N ARG A 42 0.54 7.95 8.25
CA ARG A 42 1.45 8.72 9.11
C ARG A 42 2.22 9.81 8.38
N GLU A 43 2.72 9.51 7.19
CA GLU A 43 3.69 10.39 6.49
C GLU A 43 3.08 11.17 5.32
N GLY A 44 1.83 10.87 4.95
CA GLY A 44 1.16 11.47 3.80
C GLY A 44 0.53 12.85 4.04
N VAL A 45 -0.19 13.31 3.01
CA VAL A 45 -1.13 14.43 3.14
C VAL A 45 -2.32 13.94 3.96
N THR A 46 -2.41 14.43 5.21
CA THR A 46 -3.53 14.08 6.10
C THR A 46 -4.77 14.85 5.71
N TRP A 47 -5.95 14.32 6.05
CA TRP A 47 -7.22 15.00 5.81
C TRP A 47 -7.25 16.42 6.38
N GLN A 48 -6.62 16.63 7.56
CA GLN A 48 -6.50 17.95 8.16
C GLN A 48 -5.70 18.93 7.29
N LYS A 49 -4.60 18.48 6.65
CA LYS A 49 -3.83 19.32 5.72
C LYS A 49 -4.64 19.68 4.47
N ILE A 50 -5.48 18.77 3.99
CA ILE A 50 -6.37 19.03 2.84
C ILE A 50 -7.42 20.08 3.21
N VAL A 51 -8.11 19.89 4.34
CA VAL A 51 -9.13 20.83 4.82
C VAL A 51 -8.53 22.21 5.05
N HIS A 52 -7.35 22.28 5.67
CA HIS A 52 -6.62 23.54 5.87
C HIS A 52 -6.33 24.24 4.53
N LEU A 53 -5.75 23.52 3.56
CA LEU A 53 -5.42 24.05 2.24
C LEU A 53 -6.67 24.52 1.48
N CYS A 54 -7.79 23.81 1.59
CA CYS A 54 -9.05 24.23 1.00
C CYS A 54 -9.60 25.48 1.69
N SER A 55 -9.53 25.56 3.02
CA SER A 55 -10.02 26.71 3.79
C SER A 55 -9.24 28.00 3.55
N GLU A 56 -7.95 27.89 3.17
CA GLU A 56 -7.11 29.04 2.85
C GLU A 56 -7.42 29.67 1.48
N ASN A 57 -8.11 28.95 0.58
CA ASN A 57 -8.15 29.25 -0.86
C ASN A 57 -9.56 29.55 -1.46
N GLN A 58 -10.48 30.19 -0.71
CA GLN A 58 -11.79 30.79 -1.17
C GLN A 58 -13.10 30.00 -0.91
N ASP A 59 -14.23 30.75 -0.99
CA ASP A 59 -15.65 30.38 -1.07
C ASP A 59 -16.10 29.05 -0.43
N ASN A 60 -16.19 29.10 0.91
CA ASN A 60 -16.47 27.99 1.82
C ASN A 60 -17.65 27.06 1.47
N ALA A 61 -18.73 27.56 0.85
CA ALA A 61 -19.98 26.78 0.76
C ALA A 61 -19.94 25.65 -0.28
N LYS A 62 -19.35 25.88 -1.46
CA LYS A 62 -19.29 24.88 -2.54
C LYS A 62 -18.25 23.80 -2.24
N GLN A 63 -17.08 24.20 -1.75
CA GLN A 63 -16.00 23.26 -1.41
C GLN A 63 -16.35 22.36 -0.21
N GLN A 64 -17.13 22.86 0.75
CA GLN A 64 -17.62 22.02 1.86
C GLN A 64 -18.49 20.86 1.35
N ALA A 65 -19.27 21.08 0.28
CA ALA A 65 -20.10 20.03 -0.32
C ALA A 65 -19.24 19.01 -1.08
N GLU A 66 -18.21 19.47 -1.79
CA GLU A 66 -17.26 18.61 -2.52
C GLU A 66 -16.38 17.78 -1.58
N LEU A 67 -15.91 18.35 -0.47
CA LEU A 67 -15.17 17.60 0.56
C LEU A 67 -16.06 16.51 1.20
N LYS A 68 -17.34 16.79 1.40
CA LYS A 68 -18.31 15.80 1.89
C LYS A 68 -18.56 14.69 0.88
N SER A 69 -18.71 15.00 -0.40
CA SER A 69 -18.88 13.98 -1.44
C SER A 69 -17.62 13.12 -1.60
N LEU A 70 -16.43 13.73 -1.50
CA LEU A 70 -15.15 13.01 -1.50
C LEU A 70 -15.04 12.05 -0.32
N LEU A 71 -15.42 12.46 0.89
CA LEU A 71 -15.44 11.58 2.07
C LEU A 71 -16.42 10.43 1.90
N GLN A 72 -17.58 10.68 1.29
CA GLN A 72 -18.57 9.64 1.02
C GLN A 72 -18.02 8.60 0.04
N ALA A 73 -17.38 9.04 -1.04
CA ALA A 73 -16.73 8.14 -2.00
C ALA A 73 -15.58 7.36 -1.36
N ALA A 74 -14.76 8.00 -0.52
CA ALA A 74 -13.65 7.34 0.16
C ALA A 74 -14.10 6.25 1.15
N LYS A 75 -15.32 6.35 1.69
CA LYS A 75 -15.90 5.34 2.59
C LYS A 75 -16.21 4.01 1.88
N GLU A 76 -16.42 4.04 0.57
CA GLU A 76 -16.81 2.87 -0.24
C GLU A 76 -15.59 2.08 -0.76
N ILE A 77 -14.38 2.55 -0.50
CA ILE A 77 -13.09 1.97 -0.93
C ILE A 77 -12.44 1.15 0.21
#